data_AF-A0A956I6A3-F1
#
_entry.id   AF-A0A956I6A3-F1
#
_cell.length_a   1.000
_cell.length_b   1.000
_cell.length_c   1.000
_cell.angle_alpha   90.00
_cell.angle_beta   90.00
_cell.angle_gamma   90.00
#
_symmetry.space_group_name_H-M   'P 1'
#
loop_
_entity.id
_entity.type
_entity.pdbx_description
1 polymer ?
#
loop_
_entity_poly.entity_id
_entity_poly.type
_entity_poly.pdbx_seq_one_letter_code
_entity_poly.pdbx_strand_id
1 'polypeptide(L)'
;MPRTTALVAAALFVAGCGGSQTTQELFVSMRGQPLAFTTVFASAELDASGLAVDTPERRIDAWLYPSEMVRFDNGFFVDEQALSSPLTGARLSVSPLSFGPTTTRADVEALLGPPTGVEMGDVGGAPLEVLRYRDPDIVAVSFVDAEITSVVAGIEVTP
;
A
#
# COMPACT_ATOMS: atom_id res chain seq x y z
N MET A 1 22.92 10.33 19.11
CA MET A 1 21.69 9.51 19.17
C MET A 1 21.05 9.63 17.80
N PRO A 2 20.91 8.53 17.04
CA PRO A 2 20.20 8.58 15.76
C PRO A 2 18.72 8.85 16.08
N ARG A 3 18.13 9.84 15.40
CA ARG A 3 16.68 10.04 15.43
C ARG A 3 16.11 9.02 14.44
N THR A 4 15.46 7.99 14.96
CA THR A 4 14.67 7.08 14.12
C THR A 4 13.52 7.92 13.54
N THR A 5 13.51 8.07 12.22
CA THR A 5 12.48 8.85 11.52
C THR A 5 11.26 7.96 11.37
N ALA A 6 10.33 8.08 12.31
CA ALA A 6 9.04 7.41 12.27
C ALA A 6 8.18 7.95 11.12
N LEU A 7 7.76 7.10 10.19
CA LEU A 7 6.81 7.45 9.14
C LEU A 7 5.39 7.34 9.70
N VAL A 8 4.69 8.46 9.79
CA VAL A 8 3.32 8.53 10.33
C VAL A 8 2.30 8.44 9.19
N ALA A 9 1.49 7.38 9.17
CA ALA A 9 0.33 7.30 8.30
C ALA A 9 -0.91 7.85 9.01
N ALA A 10 -1.51 8.93 8.49
CA ALA A 10 -2.81 9.42 8.95
C ALA A 10 -3.93 8.54 8.38
N ALA A 11 -4.22 7.41 9.02
CA ALA A 11 -5.36 6.57 8.67
C ALA A 11 -6.62 7.06 9.40
N LEU A 12 -7.64 7.48 8.64
CA LEU A 12 -8.99 7.68 9.17
C LEU A 12 -9.60 6.32 9.54
N PHE A 13 -9.65 6.00 10.83
CA PHE A 13 -10.32 4.81 11.35
C PHE A 13 -11.81 5.06 11.58
N VAL A 14 -12.66 4.25 10.96
CA VAL A 14 -14.02 3.98 11.43
C VAL A 14 -14.05 2.53 11.88
N ALA A 15 -14.25 2.31 13.19
CA ALA A 15 -14.28 0.97 13.77
C ALA A 15 -15.57 0.23 13.37
N GLY A 16 -15.45 -0.77 12.51
CA GLY A 16 -16.48 -1.77 12.26
C GLY A 16 -16.14 -3.08 12.98
N CYS A 17 -16.94 -3.46 13.97
CA CYS A 17 -16.79 -4.71 14.71
C CYS A 17 -17.68 -5.80 14.10
N GLY A 18 -17.06 -6.92 13.68
CA GLY A 18 -17.70 -8.24 13.57
C GLY A 18 -18.04 -8.74 12.15
N GLY A 19 -17.47 -9.88 11.79
CA GLY A 19 -18.00 -10.79 10.76
C GLY A 19 -16.95 -11.31 9.78
N SER A 20 -16.57 -12.60 9.91
CA SER A 20 -15.64 -13.35 9.05
C SER A 20 -14.23 -12.75 8.94
N GLN A 21 -13.20 -13.46 9.46
CA GLN A 21 -11.79 -13.09 9.22
C GLN A 21 -11.41 -13.41 7.76
N THR A 22 -12.00 -12.70 6.81
CA THR A 22 -11.66 -12.83 5.41
C THR A 22 -10.28 -12.22 5.23
N THR A 23 -9.32 -13.04 4.85
CA THR A 23 -7.95 -12.60 4.57
C THR A 23 -7.87 -11.96 3.19
N GLN A 24 -6.82 -11.18 2.95
CA GLN A 24 -6.47 -10.66 1.63
C GLN A 24 -6.38 -11.77 0.57
N GLU A 25 -5.77 -12.91 0.90
CA GLU A 25 -5.67 -14.08 0.02
C GLU A 25 -7.05 -14.61 -0.37
N LEU A 26 -7.96 -14.75 0.61
CA LEU A 26 -9.32 -15.19 0.34
C LEU A 26 -10.07 -14.16 -0.52
N PHE A 27 -9.91 -12.87 -0.25
CA PHE A 27 -10.49 -11.80 -1.08
C PHE A 27 -10.02 -11.87 -2.53
N VAL A 28 -8.71 -12.02 -2.76
CA VAL A 28 -8.16 -12.19 -4.12
C VAL A 28 -8.66 -13.47 -4.76
N SER A 29 -8.77 -14.59 -4.05
CA SER A 29 -9.31 -15.83 -4.65
C SER A 29 -10.78 -15.72 -5.06
N MET A 30 -11.60 -14.94 -4.33
CA MET A 30 -13.03 -14.79 -4.60
C MET A 30 -13.33 -13.71 -5.65
N ARG A 31 -12.65 -12.56 -5.57
CA ARG A 31 -12.91 -11.39 -6.42
C ARG A 31 -11.87 -11.17 -7.50
N GLY A 32 -10.70 -11.81 -7.39
CA GLY A 32 -9.49 -11.58 -8.19
C GLY A 32 -8.77 -10.28 -7.82
N GLN A 33 -7.82 -9.89 -8.67
CA GLN A 33 -6.97 -8.71 -8.45
C GLN A 33 -7.77 -7.40 -8.51
N PRO A 34 -7.41 -6.39 -7.69
CA PRO A 34 -8.03 -5.08 -7.74
C PRO A 34 -7.63 -4.31 -9.02
N LEU A 35 -8.38 -3.24 -9.32
CA LEU A 35 -8.09 -2.27 -10.39
C LEU A 35 -6.95 -1.31 -10.00
N ALA A 36 -6.86 -1.01 -8.70
CA ALA A 36 -5.81 -0.21 -8.10
C ALA A 36 -5.63 -0.61 -6.63
N PHE A 37 -4.45 -0.43 -6.07
CA PHE A 37 -4.24 -0.57 -4.64
C PHE A 37 -3.23 0.44 -4.11
N THR A 38 -3.35 0.71 -2.82
CA THR A 38 -2.31 1.35 -2.02
C THR A 38 -2.03 0.45 -0.83
N THR A 39 -0.76 0.13 -0.60
CA THR A 39 -0.26 -0.57 0.57
C THR A 39 0.72 0.34 1.28
N VAL A 40 0.57 0.50 2.59
CA VAL A 40 1.47 1.29 3.44
C VAL A 40 1.99 0.40 4.56
N PHE A 41 3.29 0.46 4.78
CA PHE A 41 3.98 -0.18 5.90
C PHE A 41 4.28 0.91 6.94
N ALA A 42 3.53 0.91 8.03
CA ALA A 42 3.63 1.92 9.08
C ALA A 42 4.26 1.29 10.34
N SER A 43 5.30 1.93 10.85
CA SER A 43 5.99 1.54 12.09
C SER A 43 5.79 2.55 13.22
N ALA A 44 4.91 3.54 13.02
CA ALA A 44 4.54 4.50 14.06
C ALA A 44 3.10 5.01 13.91
N GLU A 45 2.49 5.33 15.05
CA GLU A 45 1.18 5.96 15.15
C GLU A 45 1.26 7.28 15.90
N LEU A 46 0.29 8.19 15.70
CA LEU A 46 0.17 9.37 16.53
C LEU A 46 -0.58 9.03 17.81
N ASP A 47 0.01 9.31 18.96
CA ASP A 47 -0.71 9.25 20.22
C ASP A 47 -1.76 10.37 20.33
N ALA A 48 -2.53 10.37 21.42
CA ALA A 48 -3.56 11.39 21.66
C ALA A 48 -3.01 12.82 21.77
N SER A 49 -1.69 12.98 21.93
CA SER A 49 -1.00 14.28 21.94
C SER A 49 -0.47 14.68 20.55
N GLY A 50 -0.60 13.82 19.55
CA GLY A 50 -0.08 14.03 18.20
C GLY A 50 1.41 13.73 18.07
N LEU A 51 2.01 13.01 19.04
CA LEU A 51 3.40 12.56 18.96
C LEU A 51 3.47 11.18 18.31
N ALA A 52 4.45 10.98 17.43
CA ALA A 52 4.72 9.67 16.85
C ALA A 52 5.26 8.72 17.93
N VAL A 53 4.62 7.56 18.06
CA VAL A 53 5.02 6.46 18.94
C VAL A 53 5.27 5.25 18.08
N ASP A 54 6.43 4.63 18.24
CA ASP A 54 6.80 3.41 17.52
C ASP A 54 5.80 2.29 17.84
N THR A 55 5.31 1.64 16.80
CA THR A 55 4.44 0.48 16.87
C THR A 55 5.09 -0.70 16.17
N PRO A 56 4.69 -1.95 16.49
CA PRO A 56 4.99 -3.06 15.59
C PRO A 56 4.58 -2.68 14.17
N GLU A 57 5.41 -3.06 13.21
CA GLU A 57 5.15 -2.72 11.81
C GLU A 57 3.79 -3.27 11.38
N ARG A 58 3.01 -2.39 10.77
CA ARG A 58 1.62 -2.61 10.40
C ARG A 58 1.44 -2.41 8.91
N ARG A 59 0.79 -3.37 8.26
CA ARG A 59 0.44 -3.30 6.84
C ARG A 59 -0.99 -2.80 6.70
N ILE A 60 -1.17 -1.64 6.08
CA ILE A 60 -2.48 -1.05 5.81
C ILE A 60 -2.70 -1.06 4.30
N ASP A 61 -3.83 -1.60 3.85
CA ASP A 61 -4.16 -1.64 2.44
C ASP A 61 -5.51 -0.97 2.15
N ALA A 62 -5.58 -0.30 1.01
CA ALA A 62 -6.82 0.15 0.38
C ALA A 62 -6.83 -0.32 -1.08
N TRP A 63 -7.81 -1.15 -1.44
CA TRP A 63 -7.94 -1.78 -2.74
C TRP A 63 -9.21 -1.31 -3.43
N LEU A 64 -9.10 -1.02 -4.73
CA LEU A 64 -10.19 -0.52 -5.54
C LEU A 64 -10.68 -1.63 -6.49
N TYR A 65 -11.95 -1.97 -6.37
CA TYR A 65 -12.68 -2.87 -7.26
C TYR A 65 -13.70 -2.06 -8.08
N PRO A 66 -14.33 -2.66 -9.11
CA PRO A 66 -15.29 -1.94 -9.95
C PRO A 66 -16.40 -1.22 -9.20
N SER A 67 -16.92 -1.78 -8.10
CA SER A 67 -18.06 -1.21 -7.37
C SER A 67 -17.76 -0.79 -5.93
N GLU A 68 -16.55 -1.05 -5.43
CA GLU A 68 -16.21 -0.83 -4.03
C GLU A 68 -14.73 -0.50 -3.82
N MET A 69 -14.46 0.18 -2.71
CA MET A 69 -13.16 0.23 -2.09
C MET A 69 -13.17 -0.70 -0.87
N VAL A 70 -12.15 -1.54 -0.74
CA VAL A 70 -11.98 -2.49 0.36
C VAL A 70 -10.72 -2.13 1.13
N ARG A 71 -10.78 -2.13 2.47
CA ARG A 71 -9.60 -1.91 3.30
C ARG A 71 -9.23 -3.13 4.11
N PHE A 72 -7.92 -3.27 4.32
CA PHE A 72 -7.35 -4.30 5.16
C PHE A 72 -6.34 -3.71 6.12
N ASP A 73 -6.17 -4.43 7.23
CA ASP A 73 -5.19 -4.15 8.25
C ASP A 73 -4.51 -5.46 8.64
N ASN A 74 -3.19 -5.50 8.51
CA ASN A 74 -2.34 -6.67 8.72
C ASN A 74 -2.85 -7.92 7.98
N GLY A 75 -3.37 -7.73 6.77
CA GLY A 75 -3.88 -8.82 5.94
C GLY A 75 -5.33 -9.22 6.22
N PHE A 76 -5.99 -8.60 7.19
CA PHE A 76 -7.38 -8.89 7.57
C PHE A 76 -8.33 -7.81 7.09
N PHE A 77 -9.50 -8.23 6.60
CA PHE A 77 -10.55 -7.30 6.18
C PHE A 77 -11.00 -6.38 7.32
N VAL A 78 -11.15 -5.09 7.02
CA VAL A 78 -11.61 -4.06 7.96
C VAL A 78 -12.97 -3.51 7.54
N ASP A 79 -13.05 -2.96 6.33
CA ASP A 79 -14.27 -2.36 5.80
C ASP A 79 -14.37 -2.49 4.27
N GLU A 80 -15.58 -2.26 3.77
CA GLU A 80 -15.89 -2.13 2.35
C GLU A 80 -16.84 -0.95 2.17
N GLN A 81 -16.50 -0.06 1.25
CA GLN A 81 -17.28 1.12 0.92
C GLN A 81 -17.67 1.08 -0.56
N ALA A 82 -18.99 1.06 -0.83
CA ALA A 82 -19.49 1.14 -2.19
C ALA A 82 -19.10 2.48 -2.84
N LEU A 83 -18.71 2.42 -4.11
CA LEU A 83 -18.46 3.61 -4.92
C LEU A 83 -19.78 4.23 -5.37
N SER A 84 -19.79 5.55 -5.51
CA SER A 84 -20.94 6.28 -6.04
C SER A 84 -21.19 5.99 -7.53
N SER A 85 -20.14 5.63 -8.26
CA SER A 85 -20.18 5.23 -9.67
C SER A 85 -19.22 4.07 -9.90
N PRO A 86 -19.65 2.99 -10.58
CA PRO A 86 -18.76 1.89 -10.90
C PRO A 86 -17.62 2.32 -11.84
N LEU A 87 -16.44 1.75 -11.62
CA LEU A 87 -15.26 1.91 -12.45
C LEU A 87 -15.12 0.74 -13.42
N THR A 88 -14.59 1.01 -14.60
CA THR A 88 -14.23 0.01 -15.60
C THR A 88 -12.74 0.03 -15.84
N GLY A 89 -12.11 -1.13 -15.97
CA GLY A 89 -10.68 -1.22 -16.17
C GLY A 89 -10.18 -2.65 -16.24
N ALA A 90 -8.97 -2.81 -16.78
CA ALA A 90 -8.25 -4.05 -16.65
C ALA A 90 -7.84 -4.25 -15.18
N ARG A 91 -7.73 -5.51 -14.76
CA ARG A 91 -7.16 -5.84 -13.45
C ARG A 91 -5.64 -5.71 -13.52
N LEU A 92 -5.03 -5.32 -12.41
CA LEU A 92 -3.58 -5.25 -12.30
C LEU A 92 -2.95 -6.63 -12.53
N SER A 93 -1.82 -6.63 -13.22
CA SER A 93 -0.96 -7.82 -13.34
C SER A 93 -0.16 -8.05 -12.06
N VAL A 94 0.18 -6.96 -11.34
CA VAL A 94 0.84 -7.00 -10.05
C VAL A 94 -0.17 -7.20 -8.91
N SER A 95 0.16 -8.12 -8.00
CA SER A 95 -0.66 -8.40 -6.82
C SER A 95 -0.19 -7.54 -5.63
N PRO A 96 -1.10 -6.93 -4.85
CA PRO A 96 -0.73 -6.30 -3.59
C PRO A 96 -0.07 -7.29 -2.61
N LEU A 97 -0.40 -8.58 -2.72
CA LEU A 97 0.18 -9.65 -1.89
C LEU A 97 1.67 -9.91 -2.17
N SER A 98 2.22 -9.40 -3.27
CA SER A 98 3.63 -9.58 -3.63
C SER A 98 4.59 -8.69 -2.82
N PHE A 99 4.07 -7.74 -2.07
CA PHE A 99 4.85 -6.81 -1.26
C PHE A 99 4.62 -7.08 0.22
N GLY A 100 5.69 -7.01 1.00
CA GLY A 100 5.68 -7.17 2.45
C GLY A 100 6.68 -6.24 3.12
N PRO A 101 6.69 -6.23 4.47
CA PRO A 101 7.52 -5.34 5.28
C PRO A 101 9.02 -5.48 4.98
N THR A 102 9.45 -6.68 4.60
CA THR A 102 10.85 -7.00 4.31
C THR A 102 11.18 -6.95 2.81
N THR A 103 10.26 -6.48 1.96
CA THR A 103 10.49 -6.40 0.52
C THR A 103 11.60 -5.39 0.24
N THR A 104 12.68 -5.85 -0.37
CA THR A 104 13.82 -5.01 -0.73
C THR A 104 13.67 -4.47 -2.15
N ARG A 105 14.47 -3.46 -2.50
CA ARG A 105 14.60 -2.99 -3.89
C ARG A 105 14.89 -4.13 -4.87
N ALA A 106 15.78 -5.06 -4.51
CA ALA A 106 16.14 -6.18 -5.36
C ALA A 106 14.96 -7.12 -5.60
N ASP A 107 14.12 -7.34 -4.59
CA ASP A 107 12.89 -8.14 -4.72
C ASP A 107 11.89 -7.47 -5.67
N VAL A 108 11.74 -6.14 -5.56
CA VAL A 108 10.88 -5.37 -6.47
C VAL A 108 11.38 -5.44 -7.91
N GLU A 109 12.68 -5.27 -8.13
CA GLU A 109 13.27 -5.38 -9.47
C GLU A 109 13.20 -6.82 -10.03
N ALA A 110 13.29 -7.84 -9.18
CA ALA A 110 13.07 -9.23 -9.60
C ALA A 110 11.61 -9.50 -9.99
N LEU A 111 10.65 -8.84 -9.34
CA LEU A 111 9.22 -8.97 -9.60
C LEU A 111 8.76 -8.18 -10.84
N LEU A 112 9.19 -6.92 -10.95
CA LEU A 112 8.68 -5.95 -11.93
C LEU A 112 9.67 -5.62 -13.05
N GLY A 113 10.90 -6.11 -12.96
CA GLY A 113 12.00 -5.69 -13.83
C GLY A 113 12.62 -4.36 -13.41
N PRO A 114 13.45 -3.75 -14.28
CA PRO A 114 14.05 -2.45 -13.99
C PRO A 114 12.98 -1.34 -13.98
N PRO A 115 13.05 -0.38 -13.05
CA PRO A 115 12.11 0.73 -13.02
C PRO A 115 12.26 1.63 -14.25
N THR A 116 11.14 2.17 -14.72
CA THR A 116 11.11 3.19 -15.78
C THR A 116 11.79 4.48 -15.33
N GLY A 117 11.73 4.80 -14.04
CA GLY A 117 12.39 5.95 -13.44
C GLY A 117 12.58 5.80 -11.94
N VAL A 118 13.53 6.56 -11.40
CA VAL A 118 13.80 6.62 -9.95
C VAL A 118 13.73 8.08 -9.52
N GLU A 119 12.89 8.38 -8.53
CA GLU A 119 12.81 9.69 -7.90
C GLU A 119 13.48 9.62 -6.53
N MET A 120 14.36 10.58 -6.24
CA MET A 120 15.05 10.69 -4.95
C MET A 120 14.54 11.91 -4.20
N GLY A 121 14.46 11.80 -2.87
CA GLY A 121 14.03 12.88 -1.99
C GLY A 121 14.54 12.70 -0.57
N ASP A 122 13.95 13.47 0.34
CA ASP A 122 14.23 13.41 1.78
C ASP A 122 12.92 13.54 2.55
N VAL A 123 12.75 12.72 3.58
CA VAL A 123 11.62 12.78 4.52
C VAL A 123 12.20 12.83 5.92
N GLY A 124 12.12 13.98 6.58
CA GLY A 124 12.58 14.13 7.96
C GLY A 124 14.09 13.90 8.15
N GLY A 125 14.91 14.15 7.12
CA GLY A 125 16.35 13.89 7.12
C GLY A 125 16.73 12.45 6.72
N ALA A 126 15.75 11.61 6.38
CA ALA A 126 15.98 10.27 5.86
C ALA A 126 15.84 10.25 4.32
N PRO A 127 16.77 9.62 3.58
CA PRO A 127 16.68 9.47 2.14
C PRO A 127 15.41 8.72 1.73
N LEU A 128 14.65 9.33 0.82
CA LEU A 128 13.50 8.74 0.14
C LEU A 128 13.93 8.33 -1.27
N GLU A 129 13.57 7.11 -1.67
CA GLU A 129 13.68 6.61 -3.05
C GLU A 129 12.31 6.11 -3.51
N VAL A 130 11.88 6.51 -4.70
CA VAL A 130 10.63 6.02 -5.33
C VAL A 130 10.93 5.41 -6.68
N LEU A 131 10.71 4.10 -6.80
CA LEU A 131 10.81 3.35 -8.05
C LEU A 131 9.51 3.49 -8.82
N ARG A 132 9.56 4.02 -10.04
CA ARG A 132 8.41 4.24 -10.92
C ARG A 132 8.42 3.22 -12.05
N TYR A 133 7.29 2.57 -12.27
CA TYR A 133 7.04 1.63 -13.35
C TYR A 133 5.87 2.12 -14.20
N ARG A 134 6.01 1.94 -15.51
CA ARG A 134 4.96 2.19 -16.49
C ARG A 134 5.04 1.07 -17.53
N ASP A 135 3.95 0.32 -17.67
CA ASP A 135 3.73 -0.84 -18.56
C ASP A 135 4.00 -2.22 -17.88
N PRO A 136 3.00 -3.10 -17.73
CA PRO A 136 1.58 -2.93 -18.09
C PRO A 136 0.81 -2.06 -17.09
N ASP A 137 1.28 -1.99 -15.84
CA ASP A 137 0.65 -1.25 -14.75
C ASP A 137 1.44 0.02 -14.43
N ILE A 138 0.77 1.02 -13.85
CA ILE A 138 1.46 2.17 -13.23
C ILE A 138 1.71 1.79 -11.78
N VAL A 139 2.98 1.60 -11.42
CA VAL A 139 3.38 1.23 -10.05
C VAL A 139 4.41 2.22 -9.53
N ALA A 140 4.25 2.63 -8.28
CA ALA A 140 5.23 3.38 -7.52
C ALA A 140 5.54 2.63 -6.23
N VAL A 141 6.82 2.32 -5.99
CA VAL A 141 7.28 1.69 -4.75
C VAL A 141 8.23 2.64 -4.04
N SER A 142 7.90 3.02 -2.81
CA SER A 142 8.67 3.99 -2.03
C SER A 142 9.48 3.31 -0.94
N PHE A 143 10.72 3.74 -0.78
CA PHE A 143 11.65 3.32 0.25
C PHE A 143 12.13 4.53 1.05
N VAL A 144 12.18 4.41 2.37
CA VAL A 144 12.84 5.39 3.27
C VAL A 144 13.95 4.65 4.00
N ASP A 145 15.19 5.17 3.95
CA ASP A 145 16.35 4.47 4.54
C ASP A 145 16.50 3.01 4.06
N ALA A 146 16.16 2.75 2.79
CA ALA A 146 16.11 1.43 2.15
C ALA A 146 15.06 0.44 2.69
N GLU A 147 14.16 0.89 3.58
CA GLU A 147 12.99 0.14 4.04
C GLU A 147 11.77 0.51 3.19
N ILE A 148 11.00 -0.48 2.74
CA ILE A 148 9.79 -0.24 1.96
C ILE A 148 8.74 0.42 2.84
N THR A 149 8.15 1.51 2.36
CA THR A 149 7.17 2.29 3.13
C THR A 149 5.80 2.30 2.46
N SER A 150 5.76 2.25 1.13
CA SER A 150 4.49 2.21 0.41
C SER A 150 4.61 1.63 -0.98
N VAL A 151 3.50 1.09 -1.45
CA VAL A 151 3.28 0.67 -2.84
C VAL A 151 1.97 1.26 -3.29
N VAL A 152 1.98 1.94 -4.44
CA VAL A 152 0.78 2.40 -5.12
C VAL A 152 0.78 1.79 -6.51
N ALA A 153 -0.27 1.06 -6.84
CA ALA A 153 -0.45 0.50 -8.18
C ALA A 153 -1.83 0.87 -8.70
N GLY A 154 -1.91 1.15 -9.99
CA GLY A 154 -3.16 1.44 -10.67
C GLY A 154 -3.02 1.28 -12.17
N ILE A 155 -4.15 1.23 -12.84
CA ILE A 155 -4.21 1.33 -14.29
C ILE A 155 -4.29 2.79 -14.72
N GLU A 156 -3.83 3.10 -15.92
CA GLU A 156 -4.15 4.37 -16.56
C GLU A 156 -5.67 4.41 -16.81
N VAL A 157 -6.38 5.27 -16.07
CA VAL A 157 -7.79 5.52 -16.32
C VAL A 157 -7.86 6.44 -17.54
N THR A 158 -8.06 5.85 -18.71
CA THR A 158 -8.35 6.64 -19.91
C THR A 158 -9.75 7.26 -19.72
N PRO A 159 -9.90 8.60 -19.76
CA PRO A 159 -11.19 9.26 -19.60
C PRO A 159 -12.19 8.93 -20.71
#